data_AF-A0A2V9L8P4-F1
#
_entry.id   AF-A0A2V9L8P4-F1
#
_cell.length_a   1.000
_cell.length_b   1.000
_cell.length_c   1.000
_cell.angle_alpha   90.00
_cell.angle_beta   90.00
_cell.angle_gamma   90.00
#
_symmetry.space_group_name_H-M   'P 1'
#
loop_
_entity.id
_entity.type
_entity.pdbx_description
1 polymer ?
#
loop_
_entity_poly.entity_id
_entity_poly.type
_entity_poly.pdbx_seq_one_letter_code
_entity_poly.pdbx_strand_id
1 'polypeptide(L)' 'YLYADSRDELRRAIRENIHYGAKVIKIVVDDQPYIYSVDDIKFIIEEAARAGLKVAAH' A
#
# COMPACT_ATOMS: atom_id res chain seq x y z
N TYR A 1 0.70 12.49 -8.76
CA TYR A 1 0.16 11.86 -7.55
C TYR A 1 -1.01 10.99 -7.97
N LEU A 2 -0.84 9.67 -7.89
CA LEU A 2 -1.89 8.69 -8.14
C LEU A 2 -2.43 8.31 -6.76
N TYR A 3 -3.61 8.81 -6.41
CA TYR A 3 -4.35 8.22 -5.30
C TYR A 3 -4.83 6.84 -5.76
N ALA A 4 -4.62 5.83 -4.93
CA ALA A 4 -5.15 4.49 -5.16
C ALA A 4 -6.37 4.36 -4.25
N ASP A 5 -7.53 4.69 -4.81
CA ASP A 5 -8.78 4.86 -4.06
C ASP A 5 -9.63 3.57 -4.04
N SER A 6 -9.27 2.60 -4.90
CA SER A 6 -9.89 1.27 -4.95
C SER A 6 -8.92 0.15 -4.59
N ARG A 7 -9.47 -1.00 -4.17
CA ARG A 7 -8.69 -2.21 -3.84
C ARG A 7 -7.83 -2.70 -5.01
N ASP A 8 -8.30 -2.52 -6.24
CA ASP A 8 -7.55 -2.90 -7.43
C ASP A 8 -6.41 -1.93 -7.74
N GLU A 9 -6.61 -0.63 -7.52
CA GLU A 9 -5.55 0.37 -7.61
C GLU A 9 -4.49 0.17 -6.53
N LEU A 10 -4.88 -0.15 -5.30
CA LEU A 10 -3.93 -0.49 -4.22
C LEU A 10 -3.08 -1.69 -4.61
N ARG A 11 -3.71 -2.75 -5.12
CA ARG A 11 -2.98 -3.94 -5.60
C ARG A 11 -2.00 -3.58 -6.70
N ARG A 12 -2.45 -2.80 -7.68
CA ARG A 12 -1.63 -2.36 -8.81
C ARG A 12 -0.43 -1.55 -8.32
N ALA A 13 -0.67 -0.55 -7.48
CA ALA A 13 0.38 0.32 -6.94
C ALA A 13 1.43 -0.47 -6.16
N ILE A 14 1.01 -1.42 -5.31
CA ILE A 14 1.92 -2.29 -4.55
C ILE A 14 2.78 -3.12 -5.51
N ARG A 15 2.15 -3.82 -6.47
CA ARG A 15 2.86 -4.69 -7.43
C ARG A 15 3.78 -3.92 -8.35
N GLU A 16 3.39 -2.73 -8.78
CA GLU A 16 4.20 -1.85 -9.60
C GLU A 16 5.46 -1.41 -8.85
N ASN A 17 5.34 -1.00 -7.59
CA ASN A 17 6.51 -0.66 -6.77
C ASN A 17 7.41 -1.87 -6.51
N ILE A 18 6.83 -3.05 -6.25
CA ILE A 18 7.59 -4.31 -6.13
C ILE A 18 8.35 -4.60 -7.43
N HIS A 19 7.69 -4.46 -8.58
CA HIS A 19 8.29 -4.68 -9.89
C HIS A 19 9.48 -3.75 -10.14
N TYR A 20 9.37 -2.48 -9.72
CA TYR A 20 10.46 -1.51 -9.77
C TYR A 20 11.55 -1.71 -8.69
N GLY A 21 11.47 -2.78 -7.89
CA GLY A 21 12.53 -3.18 -6.97
C GLY A 21 12.41 -2.60 -5.56
N ALA A 22 11.23 -2.10 -5.17
CA ALA A 22 10.97 -1.64 -3.80
C ALA A 22 11.34 -2.71 -2.77
N LYS A 23 11.89 -2.27 -1.63
CA LYS A 23 12.26 -3.14 -0.49
C LYS A 23 11.32 -3.01 0.70
N VAL A 24 10.48 -1.98 0.68
CA VAL A 24 9.45 -1.68 1.67
C VAL A 24 8.32 -0.96 0.94
N ILE A 25 7.08 -1.21 1.34
CA ILE A 25 5.93 -0.42 0.89
C ILE A 25 5.67 0.64 1.96
N LYS A 26 5.84 1.92 1.63
CA LYS A 26 5.54 3.04 2.53
C LYS A 26 4.17 3.61 2.18
N ILE A 27 3.31 3.73 3.18
CA ILE A 27 2.02 4.44 3.09
C ILE A 27 2.01 5.65 4.03
N VAL A 28 1.16 6.61 3.72
CA VAL A 28 0.88 7.79 4.54
C VAL A 28 -0.56 7.65 5.04
N VAL A 29 -0.77 7.66 6.36
CA VAL A 29 -2.10 7.40 6.95
C VAL A 29 -2.69 8.61 7.70
N ASP A 30 -1.90 9.68 7.86
CA ASP A 30 -2.19 10.81 8.74
C ASP A 30 -2.20 12.18 8.05
N ASP A 31 -1.77 12.26 6.79
CA ASP A 31 -1.68 13.53 6.02
C ASP A 31 -3.05 14.06 5.55
N GLN A 32 -4.08 13.21 5.52
CA GLN A 32 -5.47 13.60 5.27
C GLN A 32 -6.45 12.75 6.10
N PRO A 33 -7.60 13.30 6.53
CA PRO A 33 -8.64 12.51 7.16
C PRO A 33 -9.18 11.42 6.23
N TYR A 34 -9.37 10.21 6.75
CA TYR A 34 -10.05 9.09 6.08
C TYR A 34 -9.39 8.56 4.79
N ILE A 35 -8.05 8.60 4.66
CA ILE A 35 -7.34 8.08 3.46
C ILE A 35 -7.56 6.57 3.29
N TYR A 36 -7.46 5.80 4.37
CA TYR A 36 -7.60 4.33 4.34
C TYR A 36 -8.53 3.84 5.42
N SER A 37 -9.37 2.84 5.08
CA SER A 37 -10.03 2.04 6.10
C SER A 37 -9.03 1.06 6.75
N VAL A 38 -9.41 0.52 7.91
CA VAL A 38 -8.63 -0.57 8.55
C VAL A 38 -8.49 -1.78 7.62
N ASP A 39 -9.51 -2.06 6.80
CA ASP A 39 -9.50 -3.20 5.88
C ASP A 39 -8.59 -2.95 4.67
N ASP A 40 -8.43 -1.70 4.24
CA ASP A 40 -7.44 -1.33 3.22
C ASP A 40 -6.02 -1.49 3.76
N ILE A 41 -5.76 -1.06 5.00
CA ILE A 41 -4.44 -1.24 5.63
C ILE A 41 -4.10 -2.73 5.75
N LYS A 42 -5.04 -3.56 6.21
CA LYS A 42 -4.85 -5.02 6.26
C LYS A 42 -4.57 -5.60 4.89
N PHE A 43 -5.31 -5.17 3.87
CA PHE A 43 -5.10 -5.59 2.50
C PHE A 43 -3.70 -5.23 1.98
N ILE A 44 -3.23 -4.01 2.24
CA ILE A 44 -1.90 -3.54 1.84
C ILE A 44 -0.81 -4.40 2.50
N ILE A 45 -0.96 -4.70 3.79
CA ILE A 45 -0.05 -5.58 4.54
C ILE A 45 -0.02 -6.98 3.92
N GLU A 46 -1.18 -7.57 3.66
CA GLU A 46 -1.29 -8.91 3.07
C GLU A 46 -0.68 -8.98 1.67
N GLU A 47 -0.95 -8.00 0.81
CA GLU A 47 -0.43 -7.99 -0.56
C GLU A 47 1.10 -7.78 -0.58
N ALA A 48 1.64 -6.90 0.27
CA ALA A 48 3.09 -6.72 0.42
C ALA A 48 3.77 -7.98 0.98
N ALA A 49 3.14 -8.66 1.95
CA ALA A 49 3.67 -9.87 2.56
C ALA A 49 3.78 -11.04 1.57
N ARG A 50 2.91 -11.11 0.55
CA ARG A 50 3.03 -12.10 -0.55
C ARG A 50 4.33 -11.98 -1.34
N ALA A 51 4.93 -10.79 -1.36
CA ALA A 51 6.24 -10.54 -1.96
C ALA A 51 7.38 -10.52 -0.92
N GLY A 52 7.11 -10.90 0.33
CA GLY A 52 8.09 -10.88 1.42
C GLY A 52 8.49 -9.47 1.88
N LEU A 53 7.72 -8.43 1.52
CA LEU A 53 8.00 -7.05 1.89
C LEU A 53 7.23 -6.64 3.15
N LYS A 54 7.82 -5.74 3.92
CA LYS A 54 7.16 -5.08 5.06
C LYS A 54 6.45 -3.80 4.59
N VAL A 55 5.46 -3.39 5.37
CA VAL A 55 4.81 -2.08 5.24
C VAL A 55 5.33 -1.14 6.31
N ALA A 56 5.67 0.08 5.91
CA ALA A 56 5.91 1.19 6.83
C ALA A 56 4.76 2.19 6.69
N ALA A 57 4.27 2.72 7.81
CA ALA A 57 3.31 3.82 7.82
C ALA A 57 4.02 5.10 8.29
N HIS A 58 3.60 6.25 7.79
CA HIS A 58 3.86 7.52 8.47
C HIS A 58 2.98 7.60 9.71
#